data_AF-A0A957JW32-F1
#
_entry.id   AF-A0A957JW32-F1
#
_cell.length_a   1.000
_cell.length_b   1.000
_cell.length_c   1.000
_cell.angle_alpha   90.00
_cell.angle_beta   90.00
_cell.angle_gamma   90.00
#
_symmetry.space_group_name_H-M   'P 1'
#
loop_
_entity.id
_entity.type
_entity.pdbx_description
1 polymer ?
#
loop_
_entity_poly.entity_id
_entity_poly.type
_entity_poly.pdbx_seq_one_letter_code
_entity_poly.pdbx_strand_id
1 'polypeptide(L)'
;MKRSHLLLIFILLLAAALRLVWLTDFPPGLTHDEANNGREALTVLDGEFLYISPFGYGREPLYRYVVAGLMALIGPGLFALRLVNVFTGLLAIALSYRWAALALDRGRRIRPVALTAAAFM
;
A
#
# COMPACT_ATOMS: atom_id res chain seq x y z
N MET A 1 14.89 4.65 -22.85
CA MET A 1 13.99 3.76 -22.05
C MET A 1 13.16 2.89 -22.99
N LYS A 2 12.97 1.59 -22.67
CA LYS A 2 12.06 0.73 -23.46
C LYS A 2 10.60 1.20 -23.29
N ARG A 3 9.76 1.06 -24.32
CA ARG A 3 8.33 1.46 -24.28
C ARG A 3 7.57 0.88 -23.08
N SER A 4 7.90 -0.35 -22.66
CA SER A 4 7.30 -0.99 -21.49
C SER A 4 7.58 -0.27 -20.16
N HIS A 5 8.77 0.33 -20.00
CA HIS A 5 9.09 1.10 -18.80
C HIS A 5 8.33 2.42 -18.75
N LEU A 6 8.13 3.08 -19.91
CA LEU A 6 7.31 4.29 -19.99
C LEU A 6 5.85 3.99 -19.62
N LEU A 7 5.30 2.87 -20.09
CA LEU A 7 3.96 2.42 -19.72
C LEU A 7 3.85 2.11 -18.22
N LEU A 8 4.85 1.42 -17.64
CA LEU A 8 4.86 1.15 -16.20
C LEU A 8 4.89 2.43 -15.37
N ILE A 9 5.74 3.39 -15.74
CA ILE A 9 5.82 4.69 -15.05
C ILE A 9 4.48 5.41 -15.14
N PHE A 10 3.86 5.42 -16.32
CA PHE A 10 2.52 5.99 -16.48
C PHE A 10 1.49 5.31 -15.58
N ILE A 11 1.48 3.97 -15.51
CA ILE A 11 0.57 3.21 -14.63
C ILE A 11 0.81 3.55 -13.16
N LEU A 12 2.07 3.64 -12.71
CA LEU A 12 2.41 3.98 -11.33
C LEU A 12 1.98 5.41 -10.99
N LEU A 13 2.21 6.37 -11.88
CA LEU A 13 1.79 7.76 -11.68
C LEU A 13 0.26 7.88 -11.63
N LEU A 14 -0.44 7.19 -12.54
CA LEU A 14 -1.90 7.16 -12.54
C LEU A 14 -2.44 6.50 -11.26
N ALA A 15 -1.85 5.37 -10.84
CA ALA A 15 -2.22 4.67 -9.62
C ALA A 15 -1.97 5.52 -8.36
N ALA A 16 -0.91 6.32 -8.34
CA ALA A 16 -0.62 7.25 -7.25
C ALA A 16 -1.61 8.42 -7.25
N ALA A 17 -1.86 9.04 -8.41
CA ALA A 17 -2.80 10.15 -8.54
C ALA A 17 -4.20 9.75 -8.07
N LEU A 18 -4.73 8.62 -8.55
CA LEU A 18 -6.05 8.13 -8.17
C LEU A 18 -6.18 7.83 -6.67
N ARG A 19 -5.09 7.45 -5.99
CA ARG A 19 -5.08 7.15 -4.55
C ARG A 19 -4.87 8.40 -3.69
N LEU A 20 -4.19 9.42 -4.20
CA LEU A 20 -3.80 10.60 -3.41
C LEU A 20 -4.83 11.75 -3.47
N VAL A 21 -5.55 11.91 -4.58
CA VAL A 21 -6.40 13.10 -4.83
C VAL A 21 -7.45 13.33 -3.73
N TRP A 22 -7.98 12.27 -3.09
CA TRP A 22 -8.93 12.37 -1.99
C TRP A 22 -8.62 11.41 -0.85
N LEU A 23 -7.33 11.22 -0.57
CA LEU A 23 -6.87 10.18 0.35
C LEU A 23 -7.58 10.25 1.71
N THR A 24 -7.78 11.44 2.28
CA THR A 24 -8.45 11.62 3.58
C THR A 24 -9.95 11.83 3.48
N ASP A 25 -10.43 12.28 2.33
CA ASP A 25 -11.82 12.72 2.15
C ASP A 25 -12.73 11.55 1.78
N PHE A 26 -12.20 10.53 1.09
CA PHE A 26 -12.94 9.34 0.68
C PHE A 26 -12.24 8.03 1.09
N PRO A 27 -12.98 7.05 1.67
CA PRO A 27 -14.34 7.20 2.20
C PRO A 27 -14.38 8.17 3.38
N PRO A 28 -15.52 8.85 3.62
CA PRO A 28 -15.65 9.77 4.75
C PRO A 28 -15.62 9.00 6.08
N GLY A 29 -14.90 9.57 7.05
CA GLY A 29 -14.72 8.94 8.36
C GLY A 29 -13.79 7.73 8.33
N LEU A 30 -13.80 6.99 9.44
CA LEU A 30 -13.02 5.78 9.63
C LEU A 30 -13.91 4.55 9.48
N THR A 31 -13.44 3.59 8.69
CA THR A 31 -13.97 2.22 8.77
C THR A 31 -13.56 1.56 10.10
N HIS A 32 -14.24 0.49 10.48
CA HIS A 32 -13.90 -0.27 11.69
C HIS A 32 -12.44 -0.74 11.69
N ASP A 33 -11.98 -1.25 10.55
CA ASP A 33 -10.61 -1.74 10.40
C ASP A 33 -9.57 -0.61 10.43
N GLU A 34 -9.85 0.53 9.79
CA GLU A 34 -8.96 1.69 9.84
C GLU A 34 -8.85 2.24 11.27
N ALA A 35 -9.96 2.31 12.01
CA ALA A 35 -9.95 2.77 13.39
C ALA A 35 -9.12 1.83 14.29
N ASN A 36 -9.28 0.51 14.14
CA ASN A 36 -8.51 -0.47 14.90
C ASN A 36 -7.02 -0.38 14.59
N ASN A 37 -6.65 -0.36 13.31
CA ASN A 37 -5.25 -0.24 12.90
C ASN A 37 -4.62 1.08 13.35
N GLY A 38 -5.34 2.19 13.23
CA GLY A 38 -4.88 3.51 13.68
C GLY A 38 -4.69 3.57 15.18
N ARG A 39 -5.64 3.03 15.96
CA ARG A 39 -5.54 2.97 17.42
C ARG A 39 -4.32 2.16 17.86
N GLU A 40 -4.12 0.98 17.29
CA GLU A 40 -3.00 0.13 17.65
C GLU A 40 -1.65 0.71 17.19
N ALA A 41 -1.63 1.46 16.09
CA ALA A 41 -0.44 2.21 15.69
C ALA A 41 -0.09 3.34 16.69
N LEU A 42 -1.10 4.02 17.25
CA LEU A 42 -0.89 5.00 18.33
C LEU A 42 -0.35 4.32 19.59
N THR A 43 -0.89 3.15 19.96
CA THR A 43 -0.39 2.35 21.09
C THR A 43 1.09 1.96 20.89
N VAL A 44 1.49 1.59 19.67
CA VAL A 44 2.89 1.33 19.33
C VAL A 44 3.75 2.60 19.44
N LEU A 45 3.24 3.75 18.99
CA LEU A 45 3.93 5.04 19.14
C LEU A 45 4.16 5.43 20.59
N ASP A 46 3.22 5.08 21.48
CA ASP A 46 3.33 5.28 22.93
C ASP A 46 4.34 4.32 23.59
N GLY A 47 5.00 3.47 22.80
CA GLY A 47 6.07 2.58 23.24
C GLY A 47 5.63 1.17 23.59
N GLU A 48 4.35 0.82 23.35
CA GLU A 48 3.89 -0.54 23.59
C GLU A 48 4.31 -1.49 22.47
N PHE A 49 4.86 -2.64 22.87
CA PHE A 49 5.17 -3.72 21.94
C PHE A 49 3.96 -4.63 21.75
N LEU A 50 3.41 -4.65 20.54
CA LEU A 50 2.39 -5.60 20.13
C LEU A 50 3.05 -6.90 19.64
N TYR A 51 2.80 -8.01 20.33
CA TYR A 51 3.14 -9.36 19.85
C TYR A 51 2.07 -9.91 18.91
N ILE A 52 0.80 -9.78 19.32
CA ILE A 52 -0.39 -10.11 18.56
C ILE A 52 -1.33 -8.92 18.69
N SER A 53 -2.05 -8.59 17.61
CA SER A 53 -3.00 -7.48 17.61
C SER A 53 -4.30 -7.84 18.38
N PRO A 54 -4.63 -7.12 19.48
CA PRO A 54 -5.87 -7.34 20.20
C PRO A 54 -7.12 -6.97 19.40
N PHE A 55 -7.07 -5.88 18.61
CA PHE A 55 -8.21 -5.40 17.82
C PHE A 55 -8.21 -5.93 16.38
N GLY A 56 -7.12 -6.57 15.96
CA GLY A 56 -6.99 -7.26 14.69
C GLY A 56 -7.37 -8.74 14.74
N TYR A 57 -8.15 -9.16 15.74
CA TYR A 57 -8.61 -10.55 15.90
C TYR A 57 -7.47 -11.56 15.95
N GLY A 58 -6.37 -11.22 16.62
CA GLY A 58 -5.23 -12.13 16.74
C GLY A 58 -4.25 -12.10 15.57
N ARG A 59 -4.38 -11.17 14.63
CA ARG A 59 -3.47 -11.04 13.48
C ARG A 59 -2.10 -10.48 13.86
N GLU A 60 -1.14 -10.70 12.98
CA GLU A 60 0.19 -10.16 13.10
C GLU A 60 0.19 -8.61 13.06
N PRO A 61 1.05 -7.96 13.86
CA PRO A 61 1.02 -6.51 14.05
C PRO A 61 1.83 -5.71 13.00
N LEU A 62 2.45 -6.36 12.00
CA LEU A 62 3.39 -5.72 11.06
C LEU A 62 2.82 -4.45 10.44
N TYR A 63 1.59 -4.49 9.94
CA TYR A 63 0.95 -3.32 9.35
C TYR A 63 0.87 -2.12 10.32
N ARG A 64 0.56 -2.37 11.60
CA ARG A 64 0.46 -1.33 12.63
C ARG A 64 1.82 -0.72 12.94
N TYR A 65 2.88 -1.53 12.95
CA TYR A 65 4.24 -1.01 13.08
C TYR A 65 4.65 -0.11 11.91
N VAL A 66 4.26 -0.47 10.68
CA VAL A 66 4.53 0.39 9.51
C VAL A 66 3.76 1.69 9.60
N VAL A 67 2.48 1.65 10.00
CA VAL A 67 1.67 2.85 10.24
C VAL A 67 2.26 3.70 11.35
N ALA A 68 2.63 3.11 12.49
CA ALA A 68 3.25 3.80 13.61
C ALA A 68 4.56 4.47 13.19
N GLY A 69 5.42 3.76 12.45
CA GLY A 69 6.66 4.32 11.91
C GLY A 69 6.42 5.52 10.99
N LEU A 70 5.40 5.46 10.13
CA LEU A 70 5.06 6.60 9.28
C LEU A 70 4.49 7.76 10.09
N MET A 71 3.60 7.48 11.05
CA MET A 71 3.06 8.50 11.96
C MET A 71 4.16 9.16 12.81
N ALA A 72 5.22 8.43 13.20
CA ALA A 72 6.38 9.01 13.88
C ALA A 72 7.12 10.04 13.01
N LEU A 73 7.12 9.85 11.68
CA LEU A 73 7.84 10.71 10.74
C LEU A 73 7.04 11.95 10.32
N ILE A 74 5.74 11.80 10.06
CA ILE A 74 4.91 12.87 9.46
C ILE A 74 3.75 13.33 10.35
N GLY A 75 3.65 12.77 11.56
CA GLY A 75 2.59 13.05 12.52
C GLY A 75 1.46 12.01 12.49
N PRO A 76 0.79 11.77 13.65
CA PRO A 76 -0.35 10.87 13.73
C PRO A 76 -1.57 11.44 13.00
N GLY A 77 -2.29 10.60 12.26
CA GLY A 77 -3.54 10.98 11.61
C GLY A 77 -3.97 10.09 10.45
N LEU A 78 -5.15 10.38 9.89
CA LEU A 78 -5.73 9.66 8.75
C LEU A 78 -4.82 9.65 7.53
N PHE A 79 -4.15 10.79 7.29
CA PHE A 79 -3.23 10.92 6.18
C PHE A 79 -2.12 9.88 6.26
N ALA A 80 -1.42 9.80 7.40
CA ALA A 80 -0.36 8.80 7.61
C ALA A 80 -0.89 7.36 7.51
N LEU A 81 -2.02 7.07 8.15
CA LEU A 81 -2.66 5.75 8.10
C LEU A 81 -2.92 5.29 6.65
N ARG A 82 -3.57 6.14 5.85
CA ARG A 82 -3.94 5.78 4.48
C ARG A 82 -2.77 5.88 3.51
N LEU A 83 -1.78 6.72 3.79
CA LEU A 83 -0.58 6.85 2.95
C LEU A 83 0.23 5.54 2.91
N VAL A 84 0.24 4.75 4.00
CA VAL A 84 0.81 3.38 3.98
C VAL A 84 0.19 2.54 2.86
N ASN A 85 -1.14 2.60 2.69
CA ASN A 85 -1.86 1.83 1.67
C ASN A 85 -1.51 2.28 0.25
N VAL A 86 -1.19 3.56 0.06
CA VAL A 86 -0.71 4.08 -1.23
C VAL A 86 0.65 3.46 -1.56
N PHE A 87 1.59 3.50 -0.60
CA PHE A 87 2.93 2.94 -0.82
C PHE A 87 2.90 1.43 -1.04
N THR A 88 2.17 0.67 -0.23
CA THR A 88 2.07 -0.79 -0.39
C THR A 88 1.39 -1.17 -1.70
N GLY A 89 0.35 -0.42 -2.12
CA GLY A 89 -0.30 -0.62 -3.42
C GLY A 89 0.63 -0.35 -4.61
N LEU A 90 1.39 0.75 -4.59
CA LEU A 90 2.37 1.06 -5.65
C LEU A 90 3.50 0.03 -5.71
N LEU A 91 3.98 -0.40 -4.53
CA LEU A 91 4.99 -1.46 -4.43
C LEU A 91 4.46 -2.77 -5.00
N ALA A 92 3.20 -3.13 -4.69
CA ALA A 92 2.58 -4.32 -5.23
C ALA A 92 2.49 -4.29 -6.77
N ILE A 93 2.15 -3.15 -7.37
CA ILE A 93 2.14 -2.96 -8.84
C ILE A 93 3.55 -3.17 -9.42
N ALA A 94 4.56 -2.53 -8.84
CA ALA A 94 5.95 -2.61 -9.31
C ALA A 94 6.51 -4.03 -9.20
N LEU A 95 6.28 -4.70 -8.06
CA LEU A 95 6.72 -6.07 -7.82
C LEU A 95 5.98 -7.06 -8.71
N SER A 96 4.67 -6.91 -8.89
CA SER A 96 3.87 -7.71 -9.81
C SER A 96 4.39 -7.62 -11.25
N TYR A 97 4.68 -6.39 -11.72
CA TYR A 97 5.29 -6.19 -13.03
C TYR A 97 6.66 -6.88 -13.14
N ARG A 98 7.52 -6.71 -12.13
CA ARG A 98 8.87 -7.29 -12.13
C ARG A 98 8.83 -8.81 -12.11
N TRP A 99 7.98 -9.38 -11.27
CA TRP A 99 7.76 -10.82 -11.19
C TRP A 99 7.25 -11.37 -12.51
N ALA A 100 6.24 -10.75 -13.10
CA ALA A 100 5.68 -11.23 -14.37
C ALA A 100 6.65 -11.07 -15.54
N ALA A 101 7.48 -10.02 -15.55
CA ALA A 101 8.57 -9.88 -16.52
C ALA A 101 9.56 -11.06 -16.39
N LEU A 102 9.97 -11.42 -15.18
CA LEU A 102 10.89 -12.55 -14.93
C LEU A 102 10.26 -13.91 -15.27
N ALA A 103 9.00 -14.12 -14.89
CA ALA A 103 8.30 -15.38 -15.07
C ALA A 103 7.98 -15.67 -16.56
N LEU A 104 7.70 -14.62 -17.34
CA LEU A 104 7.24 -14.74 -18.74
C LEU A 104 8.34 -14.49 -19.78
N ASP A 105 9.52 -13.98 -19.39
CA ASP A 105 10.66 -13.78 -20.30
C ASP A 105 11.26 -15.09 -20.86
N ARG A 106 10.83 -16.27 -20.38
CA ARG A 106 11.36 -17.57 -20.85
C ARG A 106 10.90 -18.00 -22.25
N GLY A 107 10.15 -17.19 -23.02
CA GLY A 107 9.94 -17.53 -24.43
C GLY A 107 8.88 -16.81 -25.26
N ARG A 108 8.08 -15.86 -24.75
CA ARG A 108 7.10 -15.14 -25.60
C ARG A 108 6.93 -13.67 -25.24
N ARG A 109 6.69 -12.87 -26.29
CA ARG A 109 6.48 -11.41 -26.29
C ARG A 109 5.55 -10.98 -25.14
N ILE A 110 6.15 -10.30 -24.16
CA ILE A 110 5.47 -9.65 -23.03
C ILE A 110 4.58 -8.53 -23.58
N ARG A 111 3.33 -8.84 -23.93
CA ARG A 111 2.34 -7.88 -24.43
C ARG A 111 1.06 -7.76 -23.60
N PRO A 112 0.64 -8.70 -22.72
CA PRO A 112 -0.52 -8.45 -21.86
C PRO A 112 -0.19 -8.27 -20.36
N VAL A 113 1.08 -8.31 -19.93
CA VAL A 113 1.44 -8.30 -18.49
C VAL A 113 1.08 -7.00 -17.76
N ALA A 114 0.97 -5.89 -18.48
CA ALA A 114 0.49 -4.63 -17.89
C ALA A 114 -0.98 -4.70 -17.44
N LEU A 115 -1.78 -5.62 -18.01
CA LEU A 115 -3.22 -5.74 -17.70
C LEU A 115 -3.49 -6.55 -16.42
N THR A 116 -2.62 -7.48 -16.03
CA THR A 116 -2.83 -8.25 -14.80
C THR A 116 -2.54 -7.44 -13.53
N ALA A 117 -1.69 -6.41 -13.60
CA ALA A 117 -1.45 -5.49 -12.48
C ALA A 117 -2.66 -4.57 -12.20
N ALA A 118 -3.53 -4.33 -13.19
CA ALA A 118 -4.74 -3.54 -13.03
C ALA A 118 -5.89 -4.32 -12.38
N ALA A 119 -5.83 -5.66 -12.35
CA ALA A 119 -6.88 -6.52 -11.81
C ALA A 119 -6.94 -6.56 -10.26
N PHE A 120 -5.97 -5.93 -9.59
CA PHE A 120 -5.88 -5.84 -8.12
C PHE A 120 -5.99 -4.39 -7.61
N MET A 121 -6.52 -3.46 -8.41
CA MET A 121 -6.87 -2.11 -7.94
C MET A 121 -8.11 -2.14 -7.05
#